data_AF-A0A3M2T587-F1
#
_entry.id   AF-A0A3M2T587-F1
#
_cell.length_a   1.000
_cell.length_b   1.000
_cell.length_c   1.000
_cell.angle_alpha   90.00
_cell.angle_beta   90.00
_cell.angle_gamma   90.00
#
_symmetry.space_group_name_H-M   'P 1'
#
loop_
_entity.id
_entity.type
_entity.pdbx_description
1 polymer ?
#
loop_
_entity_poly.entity_id
_entity_poly.type
_entity_poly.pdbx_seq_one_letter_code
_entity_poly.pdbx_strand_id
1 'polypeptide(L)'
;MGGLQLYSKFAFAGAVCCSITHGAVTPLDVVKTRIQLDPVTYNRGMIGGFKQVIQSEGAGALLTGFGPTAAGYFLQGALKFGGYEFFKAQWINALGYETASQNRTAIYLASSATGEFFADIGLCPLEATRIRLVSQPSFASGLMSGFTKILKNEGLGAFYSGFGPILFKQ
;
A
#
# COMPACT_ATOMS: atom_id res chain seq x y z
N MET A 1 18.28 9.63 23.00
CA MET A 1 17.83 9.96 21.62
C MET A 1 16.46 10.60 21.73
N GLY A 2 16.24 11.78 21.15
CA GLY A 2 14.93 12.44 21.20
C GLY A 2 13.86 11.62 20.48
N GLY A 3 12.60 11.70 20.93
CA GLY A 3 11.48 10.96 20.34
C GLY A 3 11.37 11.16 18.82
N LEU A 4 11.56 12.39 18.35
CA LEU A 4 11.57 12.71 16.92
C LEU A 4 12.64 11.93 16.13
N GLN A 5 13.84 11.78 16.69
CA GLN A 5 14.91 11.03 16.04
C GLN A 5 14.57 9.53 15.94
N LEU A 6 13.86 8.98 16.93
CA LEU A 6 13.38 7.60 16.90
C LEU A 6 12.32 7.43 15.81
N TYR A 7 11.30 8.29 15.80
CA TYR A 7 10.19 8.21 14.84
C TYR A 7 10.67 8.34 13.40
N SER A 8 11.58 9.28 13.13
CA SER A 8 12.15 9.45 11.78
C SER A 8 12.98 8.25 11.32
N LYS A 9 13.70 7.58 12.23
CA LYS A 9 14.44 6.35 11.90
C LYS A 9 13.50 5.22 11.48
N PHE A 10 12.44 4.99 12.25
CA PHE A 10 11.45 3.96 11.93
C PHE A 10 10.63 4.30 10.69
N ALA A 11 10.28 5.58 10.50
CA ALA A 11 9.61 6.03 9.28
C ALA A 11 10.46 5.77 8.04
N PHE A 12 11.73 6.17 8.05
CA PHE A 12 12.60 5.96 6.88
C PHE A 12 12.87 4.48 6.61
N ALA A 13 13.14 3.69 7.66
CA ALA A 13 13.33 2.24 7.53
C ALA A 13 12.07 1.56 6.98
N GLY A 14 10.89 1.94 7.50
CA GLY A 14 9.59 1.46 7.03
C GLY A 14 9.34 1.80 5.58
N ALA A 15 9.55 3.05 5.17
CA ALA A 15 9.40 3.51 3.79
C ALA A 15 10.25 2.71 2.81
N VAL A 16 11.55 2.56 3.09
CA VAL A 16 12.46 1.84 2.21
C VAL A 16 12.10 0.36 2.15
N CYS A 17 11.86 -0.27 3.30
CA CYS A 17 11.51 -1.69 3.36
C CYS A 17 10.22 -1.98 2.60
N CYS A 18 9.13 -1.26 2.89
CA CYS A 18 7.84 -1.44 2.22
C CYS A 18 7.92 -1.15 0.72
N SER A 19 8.61 -0.09 0.30
CA SER A 19 8.78 0.19 -1.13
C SER A 19 9.51 -0.94 -1.86
N ILE A 20 10.55 -1.51 -1.25
CA ILE A 20 11.34 -2.59 -1.87
C ILE A 20 10.52 -3.87 -1.91
N THR A 21 9.90 -4.28 -0.79
CA THR A 21 9.16 -5.54 -0.72
C THR A 21 7.96 -5.52 -1.67
N HIS A 22 7.13 -4.47 -1.62
CA HIS A 22 5.96 -4.35 -2.48
C HIS A 22 6.33 -4.09 -3.95
N GLY A 23 7.38 -3.30 -4.20
CA GLY A 23 7.93 -3.12 -5.54
C GLY A 23 8.40 -4.43 -6.16
N ALA A 24 9.14 -5.24 -5.40
CA ALA A 24 9.67 -6.53 -5.86
C ALA A 24 8.57 -7.56 -6.17
N VAL A 25 7.45 -7.53 -5.44
CA VAL A 25 6.31 -8.44 -5.67
C VAL A 25 5.28 -7.90 -6.67
N THR A 26 5.51 -6.73 -7.28
CA THR A 26 4.60 -6.18 -8.31
C THR A 26 4.30 -7.17 -9.46
N PRO A 27 5.26 -7.95 -9.99
CA PRO A 27 4.96 -8.99 -10.98
C PRO A 27 3.95 -10.04 -10.51
N LEU A 28 4.06 -10.46 -9.25
CA LEU A 28 3.14 -11.42 -8.64
C LEU A 28 1.73 -10.85 -8.56
N ASP A 29 1.64 -9.59 -8.16
CA ASP A 29 0.38 -8.87 -8.03
C ASP A 29 -0.33 -8.68 -9.37
N VAL A 30 0.41 -8.32 -10.43
CA VAL A 30 -0.16 -8.19 -11.78
C VAL A 30 -0.79 -9.51 -12.21
N VAL A 31 -0.06 -10.62 -12.08
CA VAL A 31 -0.56 -11.95 -12.45
C VAL A 31 -1.78 -12.34 -11.61
N LYS A 32 -1.73 -12.10 -10.29
CA LYS A 32 -2.87 -12.34 -9.39
C LYS A 32 -4.10 -11.55 -9.82
N THR A 33 -3.95 -10.26 -10.14
CA THR A 33 -5.06 -9.42 -10.58
C THR A 33 -5.60 -9.87 -11.94
N ARG A 34 -4.75 -10.30 -12.88
CA ARG A 34 -5.20 -10.88 -14.16
C ARG A 34 -6.06 -12.13 -13.95
N ILE A 35 -5.62 -13.04 -13.10
CA ILE A 35 -6.39 -14.25 -12.73
C ILE A 35 -7.73 -13.89 -12.09
N GLN A 36 -7.75 -12.87 -11.22
CA GLN A 36 -8.98 -12.44 -10.54
C GLN A 36 -9.97 -11.72 -11.46
N LEU A 37 -9.49 -10.97 -12.45
CA LEU A 37 -10.34 -10.22 -13.38
C LEU A 37 -10.83 -11.06 -14.56
N ASP A 38 -10.02 -12.00 -15.05
CA ASP A 38 -10.37 -12.90 -16.15
C ASP A 38 -9.91 -14.34 -15.83
N PRO A 39 -10.64 -15.04 -14.95
CA PRO A 39 -10.30 -16.40 -14.54
C PRO A 39 -10.50 -17.43 -15.66
N VAL A 40 -11.25 -17.10 -16.72
CA VAL A 40 -11.50 -17.99 -17.86
C VAL A 40 -10.26 -18.05 -18.75
N THR A 41 -9.70 -16.89 -19.09
CA THR A 41 -8.46 -16.80 -19.86
C THR A 41 -7.27 -17.22 -19.00
N TYR A 42 -7.10 -16.64 -17.82
CA TYR A 42 -5.96 -16.90 -16.94
C TYR A 42 -6.23 -18.05 -15.95
N ASN A 43 -6.47 -19.26 -16.47
CA ASN A 43 -6.90 -20.42 -15.68
C ASN A 43 -5.78 -21.41 -15.25
N ARG A 44 -4.52 -21.11 -15.56
CA ARG A 44 -3.39 -22.06 -15.39
C ARG A 44 -2.58 -21.85 -14.10
N GLY A 45 -3.22 -21.30 -13.07
CA GLY A 45 -2.56 -20.93 -11.81
C GLY A 45 -1.48 -19.86 -11.98
N MET A 46 -0.69 -19.61 -10.92
CA MET A 46 0.29 -18.52 -10.91
C MET A 46 1.40 -18.67 -11.96
N ILE A 47 2.08 -19.82 -12.01
CA ILE A 47 3.20 -20.05 -12.94
C ILE A 47 2.71 -19.97 -14.39
N GLY A 48 1.56 -20.59 -14.69
CA GLY A 48 0.95 -20.50 -16.01
C GLY A 48 0.45 -19.09 -16.33
N GLY A 49 -0.03 -18.34 -15.33
CA GLY A 49 -0.41 -16.94 -15.44
C GLY A 49 0.74 -16.04 -15.87
N PHE A 50 1.93 -16.19 -15.26
CA PHE A 50 3.14 -15.47 -15.68
C PHE A 50 3.45 -15.70 -17.16
N LYS A 51 3.47 -16.97 -17.59
CA LYS A 51 3.74 -17.31 -18.99
C LYS A 51 2.70 -16.71 -19.93
N GLN A 52 1.43 -16.76 -19.55
CA GLN A 52 0.34 -16.19 -20.35
C GLN A 52 0.48 -14.67 -20.50
N VAL A 53 0.69 -13.94 -19.40
CA VAL A 53 0.88 -12.48 -19.44
C VAL A 53 2.07 -12.08 -20.30
N ILE A 54 3.21 -12.77 -20.18
CA ILE A 54 4.39 -12.49 -21.01
C ILE A 54 4.09 -12.73 -22.49
N GLN A 55 3.34 -13.79 -22.82
CA GLN A 55 3.01 -14.16 -24.19
C GLN A 55 1.95 -13.24 -24.82
N SER A 56 0.97 -12.76 -24.04
CA SER A 56 -0.15 -11.94 -24.53
C SER A 56 0.14 -10.44 -24.49
N GLU A 57 0.77 -9.96 -23.42
CA GLU A 57 0.94 -8.52 -23.11
C GLU A 57 2.43 -8.10 -23.12
N GLY A 58 3.37 -9.06 -23.16
CA GLY A 58 4.80 -8.81 -23.11
C GLY A 58 5.38 -8.77 -21.70
N ALA A 59 6.70 -8.94 -21.58
CA ALA A 59 7.38 -9.00 -20.28
C ALA A 59 7.24 -7.71 -19.45
N GLY A 60 7.16 -6.54 -20.11
CA GLY A 60 6.96 -5.26 -19.44
C GLY A 60 5.63 -5.14 -18.71
N ALA A 61 4.60 -5.90 -19.13
CA ALA A 61 3.28 -5.86 -18.49
C ALA A 61 3.32 -6.31 -17.02
N LEU A 62 4.29 -7.15 -16.64
CA LEU A 62 4.51 -7.58 -15.26
C LEU A 62 4.89 -6.44 -14.30
N LEU A 63 5.37 -5.30 -14.83
CA LEU A 63 5.69 -4.12 -14.03
C LEU A 63 4.60 -3.05 -14.10
N THR A 64 3.43 -3.36 -14.67
CA THR A 64 2.28 -2.45 -14.68
C THR A 64 1.89 -2.07 -13.26
N GLY A 65 1.81 -0.77 -12.99
CA GLY A 65 1.51 -0.27 -11.65
C GLY A 65 2.70 -0.23 -10.69
N PHE A 66 3.93 -0.57 -11.12
CA PHE A 66 5.12 -0.49 -10.25
C PHE A 66 5.30 0.90 -9.62
N GLY A 67 5.15 1.97 -10.42
CA GLY A 67 5.28 3.36 -9.95
C GLY A 67 4.36 3.69 -8.76
N PRO A 68 3.02 3.56 -8.88
CA PRO A 68 2.13 3.78 -7.74
C PRO A 68 2.36 2.80 -6.59
N THR A 69 2.73 1.53 -6.84
CA THR A 69 3.08 0.58 -5.79
C THR A 69 4.27 1.08 -4.97
N ALA A 70 5.41 1.36 -5.63
CA ALA A 70 6.63 1.78 -4.94
C ALA A 70 6.41 3.09 -4.16
N ALA A 71 5.80 4.10 -4.79
CA ALA A 71 5.52 5.37 -4.13
C ALA A 71 4.50 5.23 -2.99
N GLY A 72 3.45 4.44 -3.19
CA GLY A 72 2.39 4.22 -2.21
C GLY A 72 2.91 3.52 -0.97
N TYR A 73 3.63 2.42 -1.15
CA TYR A 73 4.19 1.65 -0.05
C TYR A 73 5.40 2.35 0.60
N PHE A 74 6.10 3.23 -0.10
CA PHE A 74 7.06 4.14 0.55
C PHE A 74 6.36 5.07 1.54
N LEU A 75 5.29 5.75 1.11
CA LEU A 75 4.54 6.68 1.96
C LEU A 75 3.84 5.94 3.10
N GLN A 76 3.14 4.85 2.81
CA GLN A 76 2.48 4.02 3.81
C GLN A 76 3.50 3.49 4.82
N GLY A 77 4.63 2.94 4.37
CA GLY A 77 5.69 2.46 5.26
C GLY A 77 6.22 3.54 6.21
N ALA A 78 6.45 4.76 5.71
CA ALA A 78 6.84 5.88 6.57
C ALA A 78 5.80 6.17 7.66
N LEU A 79 4.54 6.31 7.25
CA LEU A 79 3.46 6.70 8.16
C LEU A 79 3.11 5.59 9.14
N LYS A 80 3.10 4.33 8.70
CA LYS A 80 2.83 3.15 9.53
C LYS A 80 3.87 2.99 10.62
N PHE A 81 5.15 2.87 10.25
CA PHE A 81 6.20 2.55 11.22
C PHE A 81 6.62 3.75 12.07
N GLY A 82 6.67 4.96 11.48
CA GLY A 82 6.90 6.19 12.23
C GLY A 82 5.72 6.52 13.15
N GLY A 83 4.51 6.41 12.62
CA GLY A 83 3.26 6.63 13.36
C GLY A 83 3.07 5.62 14.49
N TYR A 84 3.39 4.35 14.27
CA TYR A 84 3.34 3.32 15.31
C TYR A 84 4.17 3.72 16.54
N GLU A 85 5.42 4.16 16.35
CA GLU A 85 6.27 4.59 17.48
C GLU A 85 5.76 5.88 18.13
N PHE A 86 5.24 6.81 17.33
CA PHE A 86 4.63 8.04 17.83
C PHE A 86 3.40 7.75 18.69
N PHE A 87 2.41 7.03 18.15
CA PHE A 87 1.16 6.73 18.84
C PHE A 87 1.39 5.83 20.05
N LYS A 88 2.32 4.86 19.97
CA LYS A 88 2.72 4.06 21.13
C LYS A 88 3.23 4.93 22.28
N ALA A 89 4.07 5.92 21.99
CA ALA A 89 4.50 6.87 23.02
C ALA A 89 3.33 7.69 23.56
N GLN A 90 2.40 8.15 22.71
CA GLN A 90 1.22 8.88 23.16
C GLN A 90 0.32 8.03 24.08
N TRP A 91 0.05 6.78 23.72
CA TRP A 91 -0.77 5.87 24.53
C TRP A 91 -0.14 5.54 25.87
N ILE A 92 1.18 5.31 25.90
CA ILE A 92 1.94 5.08 27.15
C ILE A 92 1.89 6.32 28.05
N ASN A 93 2.09 7.51 27.48
CA ASN A 93 2.05 8.76 28.23
C ASN A 93 0.66 9.07 28.78
N ALA A 94 -0.39 8.78 28.01
CA ALA A 94 -1.78 9.03 28.40
C ALA A 94 -2.28 8.08 29.50
N LEU A 95 -1.92 6.80 29.46
CA LEU A 95 -2.38 5.79 30.42
C LEU A 95 -1.46 5.65 31.63
N GLY A 96 -0.23 6.18 31.56
CA GLY A 96 0.80 5.95 32.55
C GLY A 96 1.50 4.60 32.35
N TYR A 97 2.77 4.53 32.78
CA TYR A 97 3.65 3.40 32.50
C TYR A 97 3.13 2.07 33.09
N GLU A 98 2.58 2.10 34.30
CA GLU A 98 2.14 0.90 35.00
C GLU A 98 0.94 0.25 34.30
N THR A 99 -0.10 1.04 34.00
CA THR A 99 -1.28 0.58 33.25
C THR A 99 -0.93 0.17 31.82
N ALA A 100 -0.08 0.95 31.14
CA ALA A 100 0.37 0.60 29.79
C ALA A 100 1.20 -0.69 29.78
N SER A 101 2.03 -0.93 30.80
CA SER A 101 2.82 -2.15 30.93
C SER A 101 1.96 -3.38 31.24
N GLN A 102 0.83 -3.23 31.94
CA GLN A 102 -0.14 -4.30 32.13
C GLN A 102 -0.94 -4.58 30.85
N ASN A 103 -1.17 -3.57 30.01
CA ASN A 103 -2.01 -3.65 28.81
C ASN A 103 -1.23 -3.57 27.49
N ARG A 104 0.01 -4.10 27.45
CA ARG A 104 0.93 -3.97 26.30
C ARG A 104 0.31 -4.34 24.96
N THR A 105 -0.45 -5.45 24.91
CA THR A 105 -1.11 -5.90 23.68
C THR A 105 -2.11 -4.86 23.16
N ALA A 106 -2.93 -4.28 24.04
CA ALA A 106 -3.89 -3.25 23.65
C ALA A 106 -3.17 -1.99 23.14
N ILE A 107 -2.06 -1.60 23.78
CA ILE A 107 -1.24 -0.47 23.32
C ILE A 107 -0.69 -0.72 21.92
N TYR A 108 -0.10 -1.90 21.68
CA TYR A 108 0.47 -2.23 20.37
C TYR A 108 -0.59 -2.27 19.28
N LEU A 109 -1.75 -2.87 19.56
CA LEU A 109 -2.88 -2.91 18.62
C LEU A 109 -3.41 -1.51 18.33
N ALA A 110 -3.67 -0.69 19.35
CA ALA A 110 -4.16 0.67 19.18
C ALA A 110 -3.15 1.55 18.42
N SER A 111 -1.85 1.43 18.72
CA SER A 111 -0.78 2.16 18.03
C SER A 111 -0.65 1.75 16.57
N SER A 112 -0.77 0.45 16.29
CA SER A 112 -0.73 -0.07 14.92
C SER A 112 -1.95 0.37 14.13
N ALA A 113 -3.15 0.25 14.70
CA ALA A 113 -4.39 0.62 14.04
C ALA A 113 -4.45 2.13 13.73
N THR A 114 -4.07 2.97 14.69
CA THR A 114 -4.01 4.43 14.48
C THR A 114 -2.93 4.82 13.47
N GLY A 115 -1.74 4.20 13.53
CA GLY A 115 -0.69 4.39 12.52
C GLY A 115 -1.14 4.00 11.10
N GLU A 116 -1.77 2.83 10.96
CA GLU A 116 -2.27 2.33 9.68
C GLU A 116 -3.39 3.21 9.11
N PHE A 117 -4.32 3.68 9.95
CA PHE A 117 -5.41 4.55 9.51
C PHE A 117 -4.89 5.80 8.79
N PHE A 118 -3.89 6.49 9.35
CA PHE A 118 -3.28 7.65 8.70
C PHE A 118 -2.41 7.27 7.49
N ALA A 119 -1.76 6.11 7.55
CA ALA A 119 -1.00 5.59 6.42
C ALA A 119 -1.90 5.32 5.20
N ASP A 120 -3.08 4.76 5.43
CA ASP A 120 -4.05 4.44 4.39
C ASP A 120 -4.66 5.69 3.74
N ILE A 121 -4.80 6.80 4.47
CA ILE A 121 -5.22 8.09 3.86
C ILE A 121 -4.25 8.51 2.75
N GLY A 122 -2.95 8.29 2.98
CA GLY A 122 -1.89 8.55 2.00
C GLY A 122 -1.76 7.47 0.92
N LEU A 123 -1.95 6.19 1.29
CA LEU A 123 -1.83 5.07 0.37
C LEU A 123 -3.00 4.98 -0.62
N CYS A 124 -4.23 5.26 -0.17
CA CYS A 124 -5.44 4.96 -0.92
C CYS A 124 -5.47 5.59 -2.33
N PRO A 125 -5.06 6.86 -2.55
CA PRO A 125 -4.98 7.42 -3.90
C PRO A 125 -4.00 6.69 -4.83
N LEU A 126 -2.88 6.21 -4.28
CA LEU A 126 -1.85 5.49 -5.02
C LEU A 126 -2.29 4.04 -5.31
N GLU A 127 -2.97 3.39 -4.37
CA GLU A 127 -3.57 2.08 -4.58
C GLU A 127 -4.70 2.13 -5.62
N ALA A 128 -5.55 3.15 -5.58
CA ALA A 128 -6.56 3.38 -6.61
C ALA A 128 -5.93 3.59 -7.99
N THR A 129 -4.84 4.35 -8.08
CA THR A 129 -4.08 4.53 -9.32
C THR A 129 -3.49 3.21 -9.81
N ARG A 130 -2.85 2.43 -8.93
CA ARG A 130 -2.30 1.11 -9.22
C ARG A 130 -3.37 0.16 -9.76
N ILE A 131 -4.48 0.01 -9.04
CA ILE A 131 -5.60 -0.86 -9.43
C ILE A 131 -6.11 -0.46 -10.81
N ARG A 132 -6.23 0.84 -11.09
CA ARG A 132 -6.68 1.29 -12.41
C ARG A 132 -5.69 0.94 -13.53
N LEU A 133 -4.40 1.22 -13.35
CA LEU A 133 -3.36 0.88 -14.34
C LEU A 133 -3.32 -0.63 -14.60
N VAL A 134 -3.42 -1.44 -13.55
CA VAL A 134 -3.38 -2.90 -13.67
C VAL A 134 -4.67 -3.39 -14.33
N SER A 135 -5.85 -3.01 -13.86
CA SER A 135 -7.13 -3.52 -14.40
C SER A 135 -7.47 -3.01 -15.81
N GLN A 136 -7.01 -1.82 -16.18
CA GLN A 136 -7.29 -1.19 -17.47
C GLN A 136 -5.98 -0.72 -18.13
N PRO A 137 -5.26 -1.60 -18.86
CA PRO A 137 -3.95 -1.28 -19.43
C PRO A 137 -3.95 -0.08 -20.40
N SER A 138 -5.09 0.21 -21.05
CA SER A 138 -5.26 1.36 -21.95
C SER A 138 -5.55 2.68 -21.23
N PHE A 139 -5.72 2.67 -19.90
CA PHE A 139 -6.12 3.85 -19.16
C PHE A 139 -5.01 4.91 -19.11
N ALA A 140 -3.79 4.53 -18.73
CA ALA A 140 -2.63 5.40 -18.64
C ALA A 140 -1.31 4.58 -18.60
N SER A 141 -0.18 5.26 -18.78
CA SER A 141 1.15 4.64 -18.89
C SER A 141 1.91 4.49 -17.56
N GLY A 142 1.46 5.14 -16.48
CA GLY A 142 2.20 5.13 -15.22
C GLY A 142 1.54 5.97 -14.13
N LEU A 143 2.27 6.16 -13.02
CA LEU A 143 1.78 6.85 -11.83
C LEU A 143 1.22 8.25 -12.16
N MET A 144 2.04 9.14 -12.70
CA MET A 144 1.64 10.54 -12.88
C MET A 144 0.48 10.70 -13.87
N SER A 145 0.52 9.98 -14.99
CA SER A 145 -0.54 10.02 -15.99
C SER A 145 -1.84 9.41 -15.47
N GLY A 146 -1.77 8.27 -14.76
CA GLY A 146 -2.92 7.61 -14.16
C GLY A 146 -3.56 8.45 -13.05
N PHE A 147 -2.75 8.93 -12.10
CA PHE A 147 -3.21 9.77 -10.99
C PHE A 147 -3.87 11.04 -11.52
N THR A 148 -3.20 11.76 -12.44
CA THR A 148 -3.74 13.00 -13.02
C THR A 148 -5.03 12.75 -13.77
N LYS A 149 -5.14 11.63 -14.50
CA LYS A 149 -6.34 11.30 -15.28
C LYS A 149 -7.53 10.96 -14.38
N ILE A 150 -7.31 10.21 -13.30
CA ILE A 150 -8.35 9.95 -12.28
C ILE A 150 -8.80 11.28 -11.67
N LEU A 151 -7.85 12.10 -11.20
CA LEU A 151 -8.15 13.38 -10.57
C LEU A 151 -8.96 14.31 -11.49
N LYS A 152 -8.57 14.43 -12.76
CA LYS A 152 -9.23 15.31 -13.73
C LYS A 152 -10.61 14.82 -14.16
N ASN A 153 -10.77 13.52 -14.36
CA ASN A 153 -11.99 12.97 -14.99
C ASN A 153 -13.02 12.51 -13.95
N GLU A 154 -12.58 12.07 -12.78
CA GLU A 154 -13.44 11.44 -11.76
C GLU A 154 -13.42 12.19 -10.42
N GLY A 155 -12.46 13.10 -10.22
CA GLY A 155 -12.33 13.92 -9.02
C GLY A 155 -11.70 13.17 -7.83
N LEU A 156 -11.63 13.85 -6.69
CA LEU A 156 -10.98 13.33 -5.48
C LEU A 156 -11.73 12.15 -4.84
N GLY A 157 -13.06 12.10 -4.95
CA GLY A 157 -13.87 11.02 -4.39
C GLY A 157 -13.52 9.65 -4.96
N ALA A 158 -13.07 9.60 -6.22
CA ALA A 158 -12.68 8.36 -6.87
C ALA A 158 -11.50 7.66 -6.16
N PHE A 159 -10.55 8.43 -5.62
CA PHE A 159 -9.40 7.89 -4.90
C PHE A 159 -9.78 7.18 -3.60
N TYR A 160 -10.89 7.56 -2.97
CA TYR A 160 -11.30 7.05 -1.66
C TYR A 160 -12.55 6.15 -1.72
N SER A 161 -13.04 5.84 -2.91
CA SER A 161 -14.17 4.92 -3.11
C SER A 161 -13.92 3.52 -2.52
N GLY A 162 -12.65 3.09 -2.45
CA GLY A 162 -12.21 1.83 -1.84
C GLY A 162 -11.66 1.96 -0.41
N PHE A 163 -11.83 3.10 0.25
CA PHE A 163 -11.15 3.37 1.53
C PHE A 163 -11.60 2.47 2.69
N GLY A 164 -12.89 2.11 2.76
CA GLY A 164 -13.37 1.15 3.76
C GLY A 164 -12.72 -0.23 3.58
N PRO A 165 -12.82 -0.86 2.40
CA PRO A 165 -12.17 -2.14 2.13
C PRO A 165 -10.65 -2.15 2.35
N ILE A 166 -9.91 -1.08 2.04
CA ILE A 166 -8.46 -1.03 2.28
C ILE A 166 -8.15 -1.02 3.78
N LEU A 167 -8.88 -0.23 4.58
CA LEU A 167 -8.69 -0.16 6.04
C LEU A 167 -8.87 -1.52 6.73
N PHE A 168 -9.84 -2.33 6.28
CA PHE A 168 -10.07 -3.66 6.86
C PHE A 168 -9.11 -4.73 6.34
N LYS A 169 -8.44 -4.46 5.22
CA LYS A 169 -7.49 -5.40 4.61
C LYS A 169 -6.11 -5.32 5.29
N GLN A 170 -5.72 -4.14 5.76
CA GLN A 170 -4.40 -3.82 6.31
C GLN A 170 -4.26 -4.20 7.79
#